data_AF-A0A3R7HAX7-F1
#
_entry.id   AF-A0A3R7HAX7-F1
#
_cell.length_a   1.000
_cell.length_b   1.000
_cell.length_c   1.000
_cell.angle_alpha   90.00
_cell.angle_beta   90.00
_cell.angle_gamma   90.00
#
_symmetry.space_group_name_H-M   'P 1'
#
loop_
_entity.id
_entity.type
_entity.pdbx_description
1 polymer ?
#
loop_
_entity_poly.entity_id
_entity_poly.type
_entity_poly.pdbx_seq_one_letter_code
_entity_poly.pdbx_strand_id
1 'polypeptide(L)'
;MTARVIVTDPTGISGVLDRLDAAAASRGWRVRRPADASGIEARAREARASMRLPVPVVVELEADPDAVAADDPIDAVTLLTRTPVPGAIPDGERRLHGA
;
A
#
# COMPACT_ATOMS: atom_id res chain seq x y z
N MET A 1 -2.08 3.87 -14.95
CA MET A 1 -0.79 3.89 -14.24
C MET A 1 -1.02 3.22 -12.89
N THR A 2 -0.06 2.43 -12.40
CA THR A 2 -0.17 1.72 -11.12
C THR A 2 1.10 1.93 -10.30
N ALA A 3 0.97 2.12 -8.99
CA ALA A 3 2.09 2.20 -8.05
C ALA A 3 1.96 1.10 -6.99
N ARG A 4 3.07 0.70 -6.36
CA ARG A 4 3.07 -0.41 -5.40
C ARG A 4 3.54 0.06 -4.02
N VAL A 5 2.91 -0.47 -2.98
CA VAL A 5 3.18 -0.19 -1.57
C VAL A 5 3.34 -1.51 -0.84
N ILE A 6 4.37 -1.63 0.00
CA ILE A 6 4.56 -2.76 0.89
C ILE A 6 3.98 -2.42 2.25
N VAL A 7 3.00 -3.18 2.70
CA VAL A 7 2.52 -3.18 4.08
C VAL A 7 3.43 -4.08 4.90
N THR A 8 4.20 -3.50 5.82
CA THR A 8 5.25 -4.22 6.58
C THR A 8 4.70 -5.06 7.72
N ASP A 9 3.52 -4.72 8.23
CA ASP A 9 2.77 -5.50 9.21
C ASP A 9 1.31 -5.62 8.77
N PRO A 10 0.89 -6.78 8.24
CA PRO A 10 -0.49 -7.02 7.83
C PRO A 10 -1.43 -7.31 9.01
N THR A 11 -0.92 -7.35 10.25
CA THR A 11 -1.77 -7.41 11.45
C THR A 11 -2.54 -6.09 11.55
N GLY A 12 -3.79 -6.06 11.10
CA GLY A 12 -4.55 -4.82 10.92
C GLY A 12 -4.38 -4.18 9.54
N ILE A 13 -4.10 -4.98 8.51
CA ILE A 13 -3.99 -4.53 7.11
C ILE A 13 -5.16 -3.63 6.68
N SER A 14 -6.39 -3.95 7.08
CA SER A 14 -7.58 -3.16 6.74
C SER A 14 -7.44 -1.69 7.15
N GLY A 15 -6.97 -1.41 8.36
CA GLY A 15 -6.75 -0.04 8.83
C GLY A 15 -5.55 0.66 8.18
N VAL A 16 -4.59 -0.10 7.63
CA VAL A 16 -3.53 0.46 6.78
C VAL A 16 -4.08 0.81 5.40
N LEU A 17 -4.88 -0.08 4.81
CA LEU A 17 -5.53 0.14 3.51
C LEU A 17 -6.44 1.37 3.54
N ASP A 18 -7.26 1.54 4.59
CA ASP A 18 -8.15 2.70 4.72
C ASP A 18 -7.37 4.02 4.80
N ARG A 19 -6.22 4.03 5.50
CA ARG A 19 -5.34 5.20 5.58
C ARG A 19 -4.63 5.49 4.25
N LEU A 20 -4.20 4.44 3.54
CA LEU A 20 -3.63 4.58 2.20
C LEU A 20 -4.68 5.13 1.22
N ASP A 21 -5.91 4.66 1.31
CA ASP A 21 -7.02 5.10 0.46
C ASP A 21 -7.34 6.58 0.71
N ALA A 22 -7.42 7.01 1.98
CA ALA A 22 -7.61 8.41 2.33
C ALA A 22 -6.45 9.32 1.85
N ALA A 23 -5.21 8.84 1.94
CA ALA A 23 -4.05 9.58 1.45
C ALA A 23 -4.06 9.70 -0.09
N ALA A 24 -4.41 8.61 -0.77
CA ALA A 24 -4.44 8.50 -2.24
C ALA A 24 -5.62 9.28 -2.86
N ALA A 25 -6.79 9.29 -2.19
CA ALA A 25 -8.02 9.90 -2.70
C ALA A 25 -7.85 11.40 -3.02
N SER A 26 -7.09 12.13 -2.21
CA SER A 26 -6.78 13.56 -2.43
C SER A 26 -6.02 13.85 -3.73
N ARG A 27 -5.52 12.81 -4.41
CA ARG A 27 -4.74 12.89 -5.66
C ARG A 27 -5.38 12.13 -6.82
N GLY A 28 -6.60 11.64 -6.64
CA GLY A 28 -7.28 10.83 -7.66
C GLY A 28 -6.68 9.45 -7.86
N TRP A 29 -6.21 8.84 -6.77
CA TRP A 29 -5.76 7.46 -6.73
C TRP A 29 -6.57 6.69 -5.69
N ARG A 30 -6.74 5.38 -5.90
CA ARG A 30 -7.40 4.48 -4.97
C ARG A 30 -6.59 3.23 -4.73
N VAL A 31 -6.78 2.63 -3.56
CA VAL A 31 -6.12 1.38 -3.20
C VAL A 31 -6.86 0.21 -3.84
N ARG A 32 -6.15 -0.63 -4.62
CA ARG A 32 -6.70 -1.89 -5.10
C ARG A 32 -6.77 -2.88 -3.94
N ARG A 33 -7.94 -2.98 -3.31
CA ARG A 33 -8.15 -3.84 -2.15
C ARG A 33 -7.94 -5.32 -2.52
N PRO A 34 -7.17 -6.09 -1.72
CA PRO A 34 -7.10 -7.53 -1.90
C PRO A 34 -8.49 -8.15 -1.72
N ALA A 35 -8.87 -9.09 -2.58
CA ALA A 35 -10.17 -9.76 -2.50
C ALA A 35 -10.39 -10.52 -1.17
N ASP A 36 -9.29 -10.98 -0.55
CA ASP A 36 -9.29 -11.74 0.72
C ASP A 36 -8.43 -11.04 1.78
N ALA A 37 -8.70 -9.76 2.05
CA ALA A 37 -7.95 -8.98 3.06
C ALA A 37 -8.01 -9.64 4.46
N SER A 38 -9.17 -10.17 4.85
CA SER A 38 -9.34 -10.87 6.14
C SER A 38 -8.55 -12.18 6.21
N GLY A 39 -8.50 -12.96 5.14
CA GLY A 39 -7.69 -14.17 5.10
C GLY A 39 -6.19 -13.88 5.06
N ILE A 40 -5.75 -12.80 4.43
CA ILE A 40 -4.36 -12.31 4.49
C ILE A 40 -3.99 -11.95 5.94
N GLU A 41 -4.85 -11.23 6.65
CA GLU A 41 -4.63 -10.88 8.05
C GLU A 41 -4.56 -12.11 8.96
N ALA A 42 -5.47 -13.07 8.76
CA ALA A 42 -5.48 -14.33 9.51
C ALA A 42 -4.19 -15.14 9.30
N ARG A 43 -3.78 -15.33 8.04
CA ARG A 43 -2.54 -16.03 7.68
C ARG A 43 -1.31 -15.33 8.24
N ALA A 44 -1.28 -14.01 8.22
CA ALA A 44 -0.15 -13.28 8.75
C ALA A 44 -0.09 -13.31 10.28
N ARG A 45 -1.23 -13.28 10.97
CA ARG A 45 -1.31 -13.50 12.41
C ARG A 45 -0.81 -14.88 12.79
N GLU A 46 -1.21 -15.91 12.04
CA GLU A 46 -0.74 -17.29 12.22
C GLU A 46 0.77 -17.41 11.96
N ALA A 47 1.26 -16.91 10.83
CA ALA A 47 2.68 -16.94 10.48
C ALA A 47 3.55 -16.17 11.49
N ARG A 48 3.06 -15.04 12.02
CA ARG A 48 3.74 -14.29 13.10
C ARG A 48 3.79 -15.10 14.39
N ALA A 49 2.72 -15.79 14.75
CA ALA A 49 2.67 -16.65 15.92
C ALA A 49 3.63 -17.85 15.79
N SER A 50 3.70 -18.45 14.60
CA SER A 50 4.48 -19.68 14.36
C SER A 50 5.96 -19.44 14.04
N MET A 51 6.29 -18.40 13.26
CA MET A 51 7.64 -18.19 12.73
C MET A 51 8.33 -16.94 13.27
N ARG A 52 7.61 -16.05 13.97
CA ARG A 52 8.10 -14.72 14.42
C ARG A 52 8.71 -13.86 13.29
N LEU A 53 8.34 -14.15 12.04
CA LEU A 53 8.80 -13.40 10.88
C LEU A 53 7.80 -12.31 10.51
N PRO A 54 8.26 -11.14 10.04
CA PRO A 54 7.38 -10.17 9.39
C PRO A 54 6.85 -10.77 8.08
N VAL A 55 5.55 -10.57 7.80
CA VAL A 55 4.88 -11.09 6.60
C VAL A 55 4.43 -9.90 5.75
N PRO A 56 5.33 -9.26 4.99
CA PRO A 56 4.96 -8.09 4.22
C PRO A 56 3.97 -8.44 3.11
N VAL A 57 3.03 -7.53 2.83
CA VAL A 57 2.03 -7.68 1.76
C VAL A 57 2.18 -6.53 0.78
N VAL A 58 2.28 -6.84 -0.50
CA VAL A 58 2.29 -5.81 -1.55
C VAL A 58 0.85 -5.45 -1.92
N VAL A 59 0.59 -4.16 -2.00
CA VAL A 59 -0.69 -3.57 -2.36
C VAL A 59 -0.49 -2.66 -3.57
N GLU A 60 -1.40 -2.71 -4.52
CA GLU A 60 -1.39 -1.85 -5.70
C GLU A 60 -2.25 -0.60 -5.46
N LEU A 61 -1.76 0.53 -5.93
CA LEU A 61 -2.49 1.78 -6.08
C LEU A 61 -2.80 1.95 -7.57
N GLU A 62 -4.04 2.30 -7.88
CA GLU A 62 -4.49 2.57 -9.24
C GLU A 62 -5.13 3.95 -9.33
N ALA A 63 -5.12 4.53 -10.53
CA ALA A 63 -5.83 5.79 -10.76
C ALA A 63 -7.32 5.60 -10.49
N ASP A 64 -7.91 6.54 -9.76
CA ASP A 64 -9.34 6.53 -9.46
C ASP A 64 -10.09 7.14 -10.66
N PRO A 65 -10.91 6.34 -11.40
CA PRO A 65 -11.65 6.84 -12.55
C PRO A 65 -12.70 7.90 -12.18
N ASP A 66 -13.12 7.95 -10.90
CA ASP A 66 -14.17 8.84 -10.42
C ASP A 66 -13.62 10.17 -9.84
N ALA A 67 -12.30 10.36 -9.85
CA ALA A 67 -11.67 11.56 -9.32
C ALA A 67 -11.85 12.77 -10.24
N VAL A 68 -12.24 13.92 -9.67
CA VAL A 68 -12.69 15.12 -10.41
C VAL A 68 -11.60 15.79 -11.26
N ALA A 69 -10.32 15.54 -10.99
CA ALA A 69 -9.19 15.71 -11.91
C ALA A 69 -7.95 15.13 -11.24
N ALA A 70 -7.33 14.11 -11.83
CA ALA A 70 -6.04 13.60 -11.37
C ALA A 70 -4.93 14.51 -11.95
N ASP A 71 -4.59 15.58 -11.24
CA ASP A 71 -3.61 16.57 -11.76
C ASP A 71 -2.13 16.18 -11.57
N ASP A 72 -1.83 15.00 -11.01
CA ASP A 72 -0.43 14.55 -10.95
C ASP A 72 -0.34 13.04 -10.79
N PRO A 73 0.31 12.30 -11.72
CA PRO A 73 0.68 10.92 -11.46
C PRO A 73 1.68 10.87 -10.30
N ILE A 74 1.24 10.38 -9.14
CA ILE A 74 2.10 10.24 -7.97
C ILE A 74 2.64 8.81 -7.88
N ASP A 75 3.96 8.66 -7.80
CA ASP A 75 4.55 7.38 -7.40
C ASP A 75 4.34 7.12 -5.91
N ALA A 76 4.40 5.85 -5.49
CA ALA A 76 4.20 5.47 -4.09
C ALA A 76 5.19 6.17 -3.14
N VAL A 77 6.39 6.51 -3.63
CA VAL A 77 7.42 7.22 -2.88
C VAL A 77 6.96 8.63 -2.54
N THR A 78 6.47 9.37 -3.53
CA THR A 78 6.02 10.76 -3.38
C THR A 78 4.76 10.84 -2.53
N LEU A 79 3.87 9.85 -2.64
CA LEU A 79 2.69 9.74 -1.79
C LEU A 79 3.09 9.58 -0.32
N LEU A 80 3.93 8.59 -0.01
CA LEU A 80 4.30 8.27 1.37
C LEU A 80 5.30 9.26 1.97
N THR A 81 6.06 9.99 1.15
CA THR A 81 6.91 11.11 1.60
C THR A 81 6.07 12.29 2.07
N ARG A 82 4.97 12.60 1.37
CA ARG A 82 4.10 13.73 1.72
C ARG A 82 3.07 13.39 2.79
N THR A 83 2.57 12.15 2.78
CA THR A 83 1.56 11.66 3.74
C THR A 83 1.99 10.29 4.24
N PRO A 84 2.85 10.26 5.28
CA PRO A 84 3.33 8.99 5.84
C PRO A 84 2.18 8.16 6.38
N VAL A 85 2.10 6.90 5.95
CA VAL A 85 1.15 5.93 6.49
C VAL A 85 1.91 4.90 7.35
N PRO A 86 1.76 4.93 8.68
CA PRO A 86 2.41 3.94 9.55
C PRO A 86 2.08 2.50 9.14
N GLY A 87 3.13 1.70 8.95
CA GLY A 87 3.02 0.30 8.50
C GLY A 87 3.04 0.11 6.99
N ALA A 88 3.21 1.18 6.20
CA ALA A 88 3.35 1.14 4.74
C ALA A 88 4.64 1.81 4.30
N ILE A 89 5.36 1.17 3.37
CA ILE A 89 6.54 1.72 2.71
C ILE A 89 6.33 1.64 1.19
N PRO A 90 6.89 2.55 0.39
CA PRO A 90 6.80 2.41 -1.05
C PRO A 90 7.50 1.11 -1.45
N ASP A 91 6.84 0.29 -2.28
CA ASP A 91 7.54 -0.76 -3.01
C ASP A 91 8.31 -0.02 -4.08
N GLY A 92 9.49 0.47 -3.69
CA GLY A 92 10.33 1.24 -4.59
C GLY A 92 10.48 0.41 -5.85
N GLU A 93 9.94 0.89 -6.97
CA GLU A 93 10.51 0.48 -8.25
C GLU A 93 11.98 0.76 -8.08
N ARG A 94 12.77 -0.32 -8.05
CA ARG A 94 14.20 -0.25 -7.95
C ARG A 94 14.68 0.73 -9.03
N ARG A 95 14.90 1.99 -8.66
CA ARG A 95 16.12 2.69 -9.03
C ARG A 95 17.27 2.00 -8.30
N LEU A 96 17.43 0.69 -8.56
CA LEU A 96 18.76 0.15 -8.73
C LEU A 96 19.29 0.75 -10.03
N HIS A 97 19.64 2.04 -10.00
CA HIS A 97 20.64 2.52 -10.91
C HIS A 97 21.98 2.03 -10.36
N GLY A 98 22.25 0.74 -10.58
CA GLY A 98 23.60 0.31 -10.87
C GLY A 98 23.79 0.52 -12.37
N ALA A 99 24.24 1.72 -12.74
CA ALA A 99 24.80 2.04 -14.05
C ALA A 99 26.16 2.70 -13.81
#